data_AF-A0A436QT36-F1
#
_entry.id   AF-A0A436QT36-F1
#
_cell.length_a   1.000
_cell.length_b   1.000
_cell.length_c   1.000
_cell.angle_alpha   90.00
_cell.angle_beta   90.00
_cell.angle_gamma   90.00
#
_symmetry.space_group_name_H-M   'P 1'
#
loop_
_entity.id
_entity.type
_entity.pdbx_description
1 polymer ?
#
loop_
_entity_poly.entity_id
_entity_poly.type
_entity_poly.pdbx_seq_one_letter_code
_entity_poly.pdbx_strand_id
1 'polypeptide(L)'
;LTVLDETARYLAQGIAAIAAVANPEKVILGGSIGLRPEILSRVKDLMPLCFPYPVTVEAGELGARAALIGAAAIGLGQLHNTLFGVDAPDGRISLPTAQAAALKEVVL
;
A
#
# COMPACT_ATOMS: atom_id res chain seq x y z
N LEU A 1 12.11 -1.72 -26.30
CA LEU A 1 12.49 -1.05 -25.03
C LEU A 1 11.45 -0.03 -24.60
N THR A 2 10.81 0.68 -25.53
CA THR A 2 9.75 1.69 -25.30
C THR A 2 8.69 1.32 -24.24
N VAL A 3 8.14 0.11 -24.25
CA VAL A 3 7.10 -0.30 -23.28
C VAL A 3 7.63 -0.33 -21.83
N LEU A 4 8.87 -0.77 -21.62
CA LEU A 4 9.47 -0.79 -20.27
C LEU A 4 9.70 0.62 -19.76
N ASP A 5 10.20 1.50 -20.62
CA ASP A 5 10.47 2.89 -20.27
C ASP A 5 9.17 3.65 -19.94
N GLU A 6 8.12 3.42 -20.73
CA GLU A 6 6.81 3.99 -20.47
C GLU A 6 6.19 3.46 -19.17
N THR A 7 6.27 2.14 -18.94
CA THR A 7 5.77 1.52 -17.70
C THR A 7 6.50 2.07 -16.48
N ALA A 8 7.83 2.19 -16.54
CA ALA A 8 8.63 2.75 -15.46
C ALA A 8 8.30 4.22 -15.19
N ARG A 9 8.01 5.01 -16.24
CA ARG A 9 7.56 6.40 -16.10
C ARG A 9 6.24 6.50 -15.35
N TYR A 10 5.24 5.70 -15.69
CA TYR A 10 3.97 5.68 -14.95
C TYR A 10 4.15 5.22 -13.51
N LEU A 11 4.99 4.20 -13.27
CA LEU A 11 5.30 3.73 -11.92
C LEU A 11 5.97 4.82 -11.08
N ALA A 12 6.99 5.50 -11.60
CA ALA A 12 7.69 6.56 -10.89
C ALA A 12 6.75 7.73 -10.53
N GLN A 13 5.85 8.11 -11.44
CA GLN A 13 4.82 9.12 -11.17
C GLN A 13 3.84 8.69 -10.09
N GLY A 14 3.37 7.44 -10.14
CA GLY A 14 2.50 6.88 -9.10
C GLY A 14 3.18 6.83 -7.73
N ILE A 15 4.44 6.42 -7.69
CA ILE A 15 5.25 6.39 -6.46
C ILE A 15 5.43 7.80 -5.91
N ALA A 16 5.74 8.79 -6.76
CA ALA A 16 5.86 10.19 -6.35
C ALA A 16 4.56 10.74 -5.76
N ALA A 17 3.41 10.39 -6.34
CA ALA A 17 2.10 10.78 -5.81
C ALA A 17 1.84 10.16 -4.43
N ILE A 18 2.14 8.86 -4.25
CA ILE A 18 2.06 8.21 -2.94
C ILE A 18 3.02 8.88 -1.95
N ALA A 19 4.25 9.18 -2.38
CA ALA A 19 5.26 9.82 -1.55
C ALA A 19 4.85 11.21 -1.08
N ALA A 20 4.21 12.00 -1.95
CA ALA A 20 3.70 13.32 -1.60
C ALA A 20 2.59 13.28 -0.53
N VAL A 21 1.80 12.20 -0.46
CA VAL A 21 0.67 12.07 0.49
C VAL A 21 1.08 11.38 1.79
N ALA A 22 1.81 10.27 1.69
CA ALA A 22 2.11 9.40 2.84
C ALA A 22 3.52 9.61 3.42
N ASN A 23 4.41 10.31 2.69
CA ASN A 23 5.82 10.52 3.05
C ASN A 23 6.53 9.24 3.57
N PRO A 24 6.48 8.11 2.83
CA PRO A 24 7.14 6.89 3.25
C PRO A 24 8.65 7.00 3.05
N GLU A 25 9.42 6.41 3.96
CA GLU A 25 10.87 6.24 3.78
C GLU A 25 11.19 5.24 2.65
N LYS A 26 10.34 4.22 2.50
CA LYS A 26 10.55 3.10 1.57
C LYS A 26 9.25 2.65 0.89
N VAL A 27 9.36 2.30 -0.39
CA VAL A 27 8.31 1.71 -1.22
C VAL A 27 8.77 0.36 -1.73
N ILE A 28 7.97 -0.68 -1.47
CA ILE A 28 8.23 -2.05 -1.91
C ILE A 28 7.36 -2.37 -3.12
N LEU A 29 7.99 -2.71 -4.24
CA LEU A 29 7.33 -3.18 -5.45
C LEU A 29 7.05 -4.68 -5.36
N GLY A 30 5.82 -5.06 -5.70
CA GLY A 30 5.38 -6.45 -5.77
C GLY A 30 4.93 -6.86 -7.17
N GLY A 31 4.35 -8.06 -7.26
CA GLY A 31 3.79 -8.59 -8.50
C GLY A 31 4.85 -9.04 -9.52
N SER A 32 4.39 -9.57 -10.65
CA SER A 32 5.28 -10.15 -11.67
C SER A 32 6.12 -9.13 -12.44
N ILE A 33 5.70 -7.86 -12.47
CA ILE A 33 6.37 -6.78 -13.19
C ILE A 33 7.27 -5.98 -12.27
N GLY A 34 6.80 -5.60 -11.08
CA GLY A 34 7.55 -4.77 -10.13
C GLY A 34 8.81 -5.44 -9.57
N LEU A 35 8.86 -6.78 -9.60
CA LEU A 35 10.02 -7.56 -9.17
C LEU A 35 11.09 -7.72 -10.26
N ARG A 36 10.83 -7.27 -11.50
CA ARG A 36 11.79 -7.39 -12.60
C ARG A 36 12.91 -6.36 -12.44
N PRO A 37 14.20 -6.78 -12.45
CA PRO A 37 15.32 -5.87 -12.32
C PRO A 37 15.30 -4.71 -13.32
N GLU A 38 14.84 -4.97 -14.54
CA GLU A 38 14.79 -3.99 -15.63
C GLU A 38 13.78 -2.87 -15.38
N ILE A 39 12.70 -3.16 -14.65
CA ILE A 39 11.71 -2.15 -14.22
C ILE A 39 12.23 -1.41 -12.98
N LEU A 40 12.75 -2.15 -12.01
CA LEU A 40 13.23 -1.56 -10.76
C LEU A 40 14.36 -0.55 -11.00
N SER A 41 15.33 -0.86 -11.86
CA SER A 41 16.42 0.08 -12.20
C SER A 41 15.88 1.36 -12.83
N ARG A 42 15.01 1.25 -13.83
CA ARG A 42 14.39 2.40 -14.50
C ARG A 42 13.58 3.28 -13.56
N VAL A 43 12.80 2.67 -12.68
CA VAL A 43 12.02 3.42 -11.67
C VAL A 43 12.97 4.18 -10.74
N LYS A 44 14.02 3.53 -10.24
CA LYS A 44 15.04 4.18 -9.39
C LYS A 44 15.69 5.37 -10.10
N ASP A 45 16.02 5.23 -11.38
CA ASP A 45 16.64 6.30 -12.18
C ASP A 45 15.67 7.49 -12.39
N LEU A 46 14.36 7.21 -12.50
CA LEU A 46 13.33 8.24 -12.72
C LEU A 46 12.85 8.92 -11.44
N MET A 47 13.01 8.30 -10.26
CA MET A 47 12.52 8.83 -8.99
C MET A 47 13.01 10.25 -8.67
N PRO A 48 14.31 10.59 -8.80
CA PRO A 48 14.81 11.94 -8.52
C PRO A 48 14.22 13.03 -9.43
N LEU A 49 13.70 12.64 -10.61
CA LEU A 49 13.05 13.56 -11.54
C LEU A 49 11.58 13.79 -11.20
N CYS A 50 10.98 12.88 -10.43
CA CYS A 50 9.55 12.88 -10.12
C CYS A 50 9.24 13.42 -8.71
N PHE A 51 10.19 13.33 -7.78
CA PHE A 51 9.97 13.74 -6.39
C PHE A 51 11.26 14.31 -5.76
N PRO A 52 11.20 15.45 -5.04
CA PRO A 52 12.40 16.14 -4.57
C PRO A 52 13.07 15.48 -3.34
N TYR A 53 12.36 14.66 -2.58
CA TYR A 53 12.89 13.98 -1.40
C TYR A 53 13.28 12.53 -1.73
N PRO A 54 14.34 11.99 -1.10
CA PRO A 54 14.75 10.62 -1.37
C PRO A 54 13.69 9.63 -0.86
N VAL A 55 13.28 8.70 -1.73
CA VAL A 55 12.40 7.58 -1.39
C VAL A 55 13.09 6.29 -1.84
N THR A 56 13.28 5.36 -0.92
CA THR A 56 13.92 4.08 -1.24
C THR A 56 12.93 3.19 -1.96
N VAL A 57 13.19 2.82 -3.21
CA VAL A 57 12.33 1.88 -3.96
C VAL A 57 13.02 0.53 -4.06
N GLU A 58 12.38 -0.54 -3.61
CA GLU A 58 12.94 -1.90 -3.60
C GLU A 58 11.95 -2.94 -4.13
N ALA A 59 12.45 -4.08 -4.60
CA ALA A 59 11.62 -5.23 -4.94
C ALA A 59 11.37 -6.08 -3.69
N GLY A 60 10.15 -6.58 -3.51
CA GLY A 60 9.81 -7.44 -2.37
C GLY A 60 10.47 -8.81 -2.43
N GLU A 61 11.07 -9.25 -1.33
CA GLU A 61 11.84 -10.52 -1.26
C GLU A 61 10.97 -11.78 -1.26
N LEU A 62 9.72 -11.67 -0.80
CA LEU A 62 8.81 -12.81 -0.70
C LEU A 62 8.31 -13.32 -2.06
N GLY A 63 8.41 -12.48 -3.10
CA GLY A 63 8.03 -12.81 -4.46
C GLY A 63 6.59 -13.32 -4.57
N ALA A 64 6.40 -14.41 -5.32
CA ALA A 64 5.09 -15.04 -5.53
C ALA A 64 4.42 -15.54 -4.24
N ARG A 65 5.18 -15.71 -3.14
CA ARG A 65 4.65 -16.19 -1.86
C ARG A 65 4.10 -15.07 -0.98
N ALA A 66 4.31 -13.80 -1.35
CA ALA A 66 3.94 -12.65 -0.53
C ALA A 66 2.46 -12.70 -0.09
N ALA A 67 1.54 -13.04 -1.00
CA ALA A 67 0.12 -13.13 -0.69
C ALA A 67 -0.20 -14.24 0.30
N LEU A 68 0.36 -15.43 0.13
CA LEU A 68 0.11 -16.58 1.01
C LEU A 68 0.69 -16.34 2.42
N ILE A 69 1.92 -15.82 2.48
CA ILE A 69 2.59 -15.49 3.74
C ILE A 69 1.82 -14.37 4.46
N GLY A 70 1.40 -13.33 3.73
CA GLY A 70 0.58 -12.26 4.29
C GLY A 70 -0.75 -12.77 4.85
N ALA A 71 -1.45 -13.63 4.11
CA ALA A 71 -2.71 -14.23 4.58
C ALA A 71 -2.51 -15.07 5.85
N ALA A 72 -1.46 -15.90 5.89
CA ALA A 72 -1.12 -16.68 7.08
C ALA A 72 -0.77 -15.79 8.28
N ALA A 73 -0.01 -14.71 8.07
CA ALA A 73 0.35 -13.76 9.12
C ALA A 73 -0.87 -13.02 9.67
N ILE A 74 -1.80 -12.60 8.81
CA ILE A 74 -3.06 -11.97 9.21
C ILE A 74 -3.89 -12.94 10.06
N GLY A 75 -4.10 -14.17 9.59
CA GLY A 75 -4.88 -15.17 10.32
C GLY A 75 -4.25 -15.51 11.68
N LEU A 76 -2.92 -15.63 11.73
CA LEU A 76 -2.19 -15.86 12.98
C LEU A 76 -2.33 -14.66 13.94
N GLY A 77 -2.22 -13.43 13.43
CA GLY A 77 -2.44 -12.22 14.22
C GLY A 77 -3.86 -12.13 14.78
N GLN A 78 -4.87 -12.50 13.99
CA GLN A 78 -6.26 -12.57 14.44
C GLN A 78 -6.46 -13.62 15.53
N LEU A 79 -5.91 -14.82 15.37
CA LEU A 79 -5.96 -15.88 16.39
C LEU A 79 -5.25 -15.44 17.67
N HIS A 80 -4.07 -14.84 17.55
CA HIS A 80 -3.32 -14.31 18.69
C HIS A 80 -4.13 -13.25 19.44
N ASN A 81 -4.72 -12.27 18.72
CA ASN A 81 -5.54 -11.25 19.35
C ASN A 81 -6.83 -11.81 19.96
N THR A 82 -7.41 -12.87 19.40
CA THR A 82 -8.63 -13.51 19.94
C THR A 82 -8.33 -14.29 21.22
N LEU A 83 -7.20 -15.00 21.27
CA LEU A 83 -6.86 -15.89 22.38
C LEU A 83 -6.12 -15.18 23.52
N PHE A 84 -5.35 -14.14 23.18
CA PHE A 84 -4.42 -13.47 24.10
C PHE A 84 -4.51 -11.95 24.04
N GLY A 85 -5.35 -11.37 23.18
CA GLY A 85 -5.59 -9.94 23.18
C GLY A 85 -6.23 -9.51 24.50
N VAL A 86 -5.83 -8.34 25.00
CA VAL A 86 -6.45 -7.77 26.19
C VAL A 86 -7.83 -7.26 25.76
N ASP A 87 -8.90 -7.80 26.34
CA ASP A 87 -10.20 -7.12 26.29
C ASP A 87 -9.97 -5.71 26.86
N ALA A 88 -10.04 -4.69 26.01
CA ALA A 88 -10.07 -3.32 26.50
C ALA A 88 -11.24 -3.26 27.50
N PRO A 89 -11.02 -2.88 28.77
CA PRO A 89 -12.04 -2.96 29.79
C PRO A 89 -13.25 -2.13 29.37
N ASP A 90 -14.33 -2.83 29.01
CA ASP A 90 -15.71 -2.38 28.78
C ASP A 90 -15.87 -0.87 28.47
N GLY A 91 -15.08 -0.39 27.50
CA GLY A 91 -15.04 0.99 27.06
C GLY A 91 -16.24 1.29 26.19
N ARG A 92 -17.44 1.22 26.78
CA ARG A 92 -18.68 1.78 26.22
C ARG A 92 -18.50 3.30 26.06
N ILE A 93 -17.72 3.73 25.08
CA ILE A 93 -17.95 5.00 24.43
C ILE A 93 -19.06 4.71 23.42
N SER A 94 -20.30 4.85 23.88
CA SER A 94 -21.46 4.91 23.01
C SER A 94 -21.22 6.06 22.04
N LEU A 95 -20.89 5.75 20.79
CA LEU A 95 -20.97 6.73 19.73
C LEU A 95 -22.44 7.21 19.66
N PRO A 96 -22.70 8.51 19.57
CA PRO A 96 -24.06 8.98 19.32
C PRO A 96 -24.58 8.29 18.06
N THR A 97 -25.82 7.79 18.11
CA THR A 97 -26.47 7.14 16.97
C THR A 97 -26.39 8.09 15.78
N ALA A 98 -25.65 7.68 14.75
CA ALA A 98 -25.67 8.36 13.47
C ALA A 98 -27.12 8.29 12.99
N GLN A 99 -27.85 9.38 13.15
CA GLN A 99 -29.17 9.53 12.56
C GLN A 99 -28.90 9.50 11.06
N ALA A 100 -29.24 8.39 10.41
CA ALA A 100 -29.20 8.24 8.98
C ALA A 100 -30.15 9.28 8.39
N ALA A 101 -29.64 10.49 8.19
CA ALA A 101 -30.29 11.47 7.34
C ALA A 101 -30.29 10.83 5.95
N ALA A 102 -31.45 10.30 5.58
CA ALA A 102 -31.70 9.69 4.30
C ALA A 102 -31.16 10.58 3.20
N LEU A 103 -30.09 10.13 2.54
CA LEU A 103 -29.66 10.68 1.26
C LEU A 103 -30.81 10.42 0.28
N LYS A 104 -31.67 11.43 0.10
CA LYS A 104 -32.63 11.44 -1.01
C LYS A 104 -31.81 11.53 -2.29
N GLU A 105 -31.87 10.48 -3.11
CA GLU A 105 -31.44 10.55 -4.50
C GLU A 105 -32.21 11.67 -5.19
N VAL A 106 -31.48 12.65 -5.72
CA VAL A 106 -32.00 13.61 -6.68
C VAL A 106 -31.93 12.91 -8.04
N VAL A 107 -33.07 12.40 -8.50
CA VAL A 107 -33.24 11.94 -9.87
C VAL A 107 -33.43 13.18 -10.75
N LEU A 108 -32.53 13.32 -11.73
CA LEU A 108 -32.68 14.20 -12.90
C LEU A 108 -33.64 13.55 -13.90
#